data_AF-A0A1V0UR70-F1
#
_entry.id   AF-A0A1V0UR70-F1
#
_cell.length_a   1.000
_cell.length_b   1.000
_cell.length_c   1.000
_cell.angle_alpha   90.00
_cell.angle_beta   90.00
_cell.angle_gamma   90.00
#
_symmetry.space_group_name_H-M   'P 1'
#
loop_
_entity.id
_entity.type
_entity.pdbx_description
1 polymer ?
#
loop_
_entity_poly.entity_id
_entity_poly.type
_entity_poly.pdbx_seq_one_letter_code
_entity_poly.pdbx_strand_id
1 'polypeptide(L)'
;MKTTKQTHSLPFGLMGFYHADPNFTDLSIIEIQTFEDQNDTDAKKELSEALTQEKQRFQSIRWTGYIKPSKTNDYLFYTSDDEHAALKIDDHIVLNGSEKKERISLEQGKLYKIVLEYKPKEEQNLNVLDTFKVFWETDRDQKVIIPKENLVFPTSVERSKEDRIIPKQDMKGYSSDDLPDSDDDGIPDDWEINGYTVIKRRLVKWDEEKHAGKYTKFVSDPMMSIQQVILIQIVKKH
;
A
#
# COMPACT_ATOMS: atom_id res chain seq x y z
N MET A 1 20.23 -14.13 -32.84
CA MET A 1 18.95 -13.79 -32.20
C MET A 1 19.26 -13.06 -30.90
N LYS A 2 18.96 -11.76 -30.80
CA LYS A 2 19.11 -11.00 -29.56
C LYS A 2 17.91 -11.33 -28.67
N THR A 3 18.15 -12.02 -27.57
CA THR A 3 17.14 -12.25 -26.53
C THR A 3 16.83 -10.91 -25.88
N THR A 4 15.72 -10.30 -26.27
CA THR A 4 15.16 -9.13 -25.60
C THR A 4 14.77 -9.58 -24.20
N LYS A 5 15.58 -9.23 -23.18
CA LYS A 5 15.12 -9.25 -21.78
C LYS A 5 13.90 -8.34 -21.75
N GLN A 6 12.70 -8.90 -21.62
CA GLN A 6 11.53 -8.14 -21.23
C GLN A 6 11.85 -7.58 -19.84
N THR A 7 12.33 -6.33 -19.79
CA THR A 7 12.30 -5.53 -18.58
C THR A 7 10.83 -5.27 -18.31
N HIS A 8 10.19 -6.15 -17.53
CA HIS A 8 8.92 -5.83 -16.92
C HIS A 8 9.14 -4.52 -16.13
N SER A 9 8.52 -3.43 -16.57
CA SER A 9 8.54 -2.18 -15.83
C SER A 9 7.97 -2.47 -14.45
N LEU A 10 8.75 -2.17 -13.41
CA LEU A 10 8.32 -2.27 -12.02
C LEU A 10 7.00 -1.49 -11.87
N PRO A 11 5.98 -2.02 -11.19
CA PRO A 11 4.76 -1.28 -11.01
C PRO A 11 5.04 -0.05 -10.15
N PHE A 12 4.58 1.09 -10.64
CA PHE A 12 4.49 2.30 -9.85
C PHE A 12 3.43 2.15 -8.76
N GLY A 13 3.69 2.71 -7.58
CA GLY A 13 2.75 2.74 -6.47
C GLY A 13 3.28 2.15 -5.16
N LEU A 14 2.46 2.26 -4.13
CA LEU A 14 2.70 1.73 -2.79
C LEU A 14 1.84 0.48 -2.57
N MET A 15 2.27 -0.40 -1.67
CA MET A 15 1.44 -1.50 -1.19
C MET A 15 0.52 -0.98 -0.09
N GLY A 16 -0.79 -1.03 -0.31
CA GLY A 16 -1.82 -0.60 0.63
C GLY A 16 -2.45 -1.79 1.34
N PHE A 17 -2.56 -1.70 2.66
CA PHE A 17 -3.13 -2.69 3.57
C PHE A 17 -4.36 -2.08 4.23
N TYR A 18 -5.55 -2.61 3.91
CA TYR A 18 -6.82 -2.06 4.36
C TYR A 18 -7.45 -2.99 5.38
N HIS A 19 -7.74 -2.46 6.57
CA HIS A 19 -8.18 -3.25 7.71
C HIS A 19 -9.59 -2.87 8.12
N ALA A 20 -10.38 -3.87 8.51
CA ALA A 20 -11.73 -3.69 9.03
C ALA A 20 -11.73 -3.21 10.49
N ASP A 21 -10.57 -3.11 11.15
CA ASP A 21 -10.39 -2.62 12.52
C ASP A 21 -9.48 -1.37 12.56
N PRO A 22 -9.48 -0.59 13.67
CA PRO A 22 -8.71 0.65 13.75
C PRO A 22 -7.23 0.45 14.14
N ASN A 23 -6.78 -0.77 14.44
CA ASN A 23 -5.44 -1.07 14.97
C ASN A 23 -4.52 -1.77 13.97
N PHE A 24 -4.90 -1.83 12.69
CA PHE A 24 -4.13 -2.47 11.63
C PHE A 24 -3.92 -3.97 11.85
N THR A 25 -4.94 -4.71 12.29
CA THR A 25 -4.84 -6.15 12.56
C THR A 25 -5.82 -6.99 11.75
N ASP A 26 -7.06 -6.54 11.54
CA ASP A 26 -8.07 -7.26 10.76
C ASP A 26 -7.95 -6.92 9.27
N LEU A 27 -6.90 -7.44 8.61
CA LEU A 27 -6.64 -7.19 7.20
C LEU A 27 -7.76 -7.74 6.30
N SER A 28 -8.36 -6.88 5.50
CA SER A 28 -9.38 -7.24 4.52
C SER A 28 -8.80 -7.42 3.11
N ILE A 29 -7.94 -6.49 2.67
CA ILE A 29 -7.46 -6.44 1.28
C ILE A 29 -6.09 -5.78 1.18
N ILE A 30 -5.29 -6.25 0.22
CA ILE A 30 -4.02 -5.63 -0.18
C ILE A 30 -4.14 -5.14 -1.63
N GLU A 31 -3.73 -3.90 -1.91
CA GLU A 31 -3.82 -3.26 -3.23
C GLU A 31 -2.57 -2.43 -3.57
N ILE A 32 -2.30 -2.19 -4.85
CA ILE A 32 -1.28 -1.22 -5.30
C ILE A 32 -1.91 0.16 -5.47
N GLN A 33 -1.44 1.16 -4.72
CA GLN A 33 -1.97 2.52 -4.72
C GLN A 33 -1.03 3.53 -5.39
N THR A 34 -1.56 4.34 -6.31
CA THR A 34 -0.82 5.44 -6.97
C THR A 34 -1.32 6.84 -6.60
N PHE A 35 -2.39 6.96 -5.82
CA PHE A 35 -3.08 8.20 -5.39
C PHE A 35 -3.56 9.15 -6.50
N GLU A 36 -3.07 9.07 -7.73
CA GLU A 36 -3.65 9.76 -8.89
C GLU A 36 -5.12 9.40 -9.08
N ASP A 37 -5.88 10.27 -9.73
CA ASP A 37 -7.29 9.99 -10.05
C ASP A 37 -7.37 8.78 -10.99
N GLN A 38 -7.93 7.69 -10.45
CA GLN A 38 -8.35 6.58 -11.27
C GLN A 38 -9.72 6.94 -11.84
N ASN A 39 -9.81 7.08 -13.15
CA ASN A 39 -11.07 7.30 -13.83
C ASN A 39 -11.84 5.97 -13.90
N ASP A 40 -12.14 5.40 -12.74
CA ASP A 40 -12.69 4.06 -12.58
C ASP A 40 -14.10 4.14 -11.98
N THR A 41 -15.09 4.25 -12.86
CA THR A 41 -16.51 4.21 -12.47
C THR A 41 -16.96 2.84 -11.93
N ASP A 42 -16.11 1.81 -11.97
CA ASP A 42 -16.43 0.43 -11.57
C ASP A 42 -15.74 -0.03 -10.27
N ALA A 43 -14.85 0.79 -9.67
CA ALA A 43 -14.07 0.42 -8.46
C ALA A 43 -14.95 -0.14 -7.31
N LYS A 44 -16.13 0.44 -7.08
CA LYS A 44 -17.10 -0.05 -6.08
C LYS A 44 -17.65 -1.44 -6.39
N LYS A 45 -17.96 -1.69 -7.67
CA LYS A 45 -18.47 -2.98 -8.11
C LYS A 45 -17.38 -4.03 -7.93
N GLU A 46 -16.15 -3.74 -8.35
CA GLU A 46 -15.02 -4.64 -8.18
C GLU A 46 -14.71 -4.93 -6.71
N LEU A 47 -14.79 -3.93 -5.84
CA LEU A 47 -14.64 -4.13 -4.40
C LEU A 47 -15.71 -5.07 -3.84
N SER A 48 -16.95 -4.95 -4.30
CA SER A 48 -18.05 -5.85 -3.90
C SER A 48 -17.87 -7.28 -4.41
N GLU A 49 -17.20 -7.47 -5.54
CA GLU A 49 -16.80 -8.79 -6.03
C GLU A 49 -15.71 -9.42 -5.17
N ALA A 50 -14.85 -8.60 -4.56
CA ALA A 50 -13.71 -9.05 -3.74
C ALA A 50 -14.04 -9.26 -2.25
N LEU A 51 -14.88 -8.42 -1.63
CA LEU A 51 -15.13 -8.42 -0.19
C LEU A 51 -16.61 -8.49 0.18
N THR A 52 -16.95 -9.03 1.36
CA THR A 52 -18.31 -8.92 1.93
C THR A 52 -18.59 -7.47 2.36
N GLN A 53 -19.86 -7.08 2.51
CA GLN A 53 -20.20 -5.70 2.91
C GLN A 53 -19.56 -5.29 4.24
N GLU A 54 -19.46 -6.22 5.19
CA GLU A 54 -18.81 -5.97 6.48
C GLU A 54 -17.32 -5.67 6.30
N LYS A 55 -16.62 -6.47 5.48
CA LYS A 55 -15.18 -6.30 5.21
C LYS A 55 -14.84 -5.13 4.29
N GLN A 56 -15.84 -4.47 3.70
CA GLN A 56 -15.68 -3.25 2.91
C GLN A 56 -15.61 -1.98 3.78
N ARG A 57 -15.84 -2.09 5.09
CA ARG A 57 -15.75 -0.95 6.02
C ARG A 57 -14.34 -0.85 6.60
N PHE A 58 -13.46 -0.12 5.91
CA PHE A 58 -12.07 0.04 6.35
C PHE A 58 -11.95 1.05 7.49
N GLN A 59 -11.47 0.64 8.66
CA GLN A 59 -11.28 1.52 9.82
C GLN A 59 -9.82 2.00 9.96
N SER A 60 -8.87 1.30 9.34
CA SER A 60 -7.50 1.74 9.26
C SER A 60 -6.82 1.25 7.98
N ILE A 61 -5.94 2.08 7.43
CA ILE A 61 -5.23 1.79 6.18
C ILE A 61 -3.78 2.18 6.34
N ARG A 62 -2.89 1.29 5.90
CA ARG A 62 -1.45 1.54 5.89
C ARG A 62 -0.91 1.36 4.48
N TRP A 63 -0.17 2.33 3.97
CA TRP A 63 0.57 2.19 2.71
C TRP A 63 2.06 2.18 2.99
N THR A 64 2.77 1.24 2.35
CA THR A 64 4.23 1.13 2.45
C THR A 64 4.88 0.98 1.08
N GLY A 65 6.11 1.46 0.98
CA GLY A 65 6.91 1.39 -0.23
C GLY A 65 8.03 2.41 -0.18
N TYR A 66 8.37 2.97 -1.32
CA TYR A 66 9.41 3.99 -1.43
C TYR A 66 8.95 5.18 -2.25
N ILE A 67 9.48 6.35 -1.91
CA ILE A 67 9.42 7.54 -2.76
C ILE A 67 10.78 7.78 -3.41
N LYS A 68 10.76 8.15 -4.70
CA LYS A 68 11.95 8.48 -5.49
C LYS A 68 11.78 9.88 -6.09
N PRO A 69 12.30 10.95 -5.47
CA PRO A 69 12.13 12.31 -5.97
C PRO A 69 12.74 12.49 -7.36
N SER A 70 12.08 13.28 -8.21
CA SER A 70 12.60 13.65 -9.54
C SER A 70 13.53 14.87 -9.50
N LYS A 71 13.59 15.58 -8.37
CA LYS A 71 14.45 16.74 -8.15
C LYS A 71 14.99 16.71 -6.71
N THR A 72 16.19 17.27 -6.50
CA THR A 72 16.70 17.51 -5.15
C THR A 72 16.05 18.78 -4.61
N ASN A 73 15.33 18.68 -3.49
CA ASN A 73 14.63 19.81 -2.88
C ASN A 73 14.23 19.53 -1.43
N ASP A 74 13.74 20.57 -0.75
CA ASP A 74 13.03 20.44 0.51
C ASP A 74 11.54 20.27 0.22
N TYR A 75 10.99 19.14 0.68
CA TYR A 75 9.61 18.75 0.43
C TYR A 75 8.78 18.93 1.70
N LEU A 76 7.54 19.40 1.52
CA LEU A 76 6.50 19.39 2.55
C LEU A 76 5.34 18.52 2.06
N PHE A 77 4.92 17.57 2.90
CA PHE A 77 3.91 16.58 2.54
C PHE A 77 2.53 16.94 3.08
N TYR A 78 1.50 16.53 2.36
CA TYR A 78 0.11 16.68 2.75
C TYR A 78 -0.68 15.45 2.33
N THR A 79 -1.85 15.30 2.93
CA THR A 79 -2.88 14.36 2.52
C THR A 79 -4.19 15.12 2.26
N SER A 80 -5.21 14.41 1.79
CA SER A 80 -6.57 14.94 1.72
C SER A 80 -7.25 15.03 3.09
N ASP A 81 -6.71 14.39 4.13
CA ASP A 81 -7.29 14.31 5.47
C ASP A 81 -6.19 14.23 6.55
N ASP A 82 -5.41 15.31 6.66
CA ASP A 82 -4.22 15.37 7.51
C ASP A 82 -4.51 15.04 8.97
N GLU A 83 -5.67 15.46 9.49
CA GLU A 83 -6.09 15.25 10.88
C GLU A 83 -6.14 13.78 11.28
N HIS A 84 -6.33 12.87 10.33
CA HIS A 84 -6.51 11.44 10.55
C HIS A 84 -5.38 10.60 9.92
N ALA A 85 -4.32 11.26 9.44
CA ALA A 85 -3.20 10.63 8.78
C ALA A 85 -1.89 10.87 9.54
N ALA A 86 -0.95 9.94 9.36
CA ALA A 86 0.43 10.11 9.77
C ALA A 86 1.35 9.59 8.67
N LEU A 87 2.43 10.32 8.37
CA LEU A 87 3.37 10.02 7.30
C LEU A 87 4.79 10.05 7.82
N LYS A 88 5.51 8.96 7.54
CA LYS A 88 6.92 8.80 7.86
C LYS A 88 7.73 8.58 6.59
N ILE A 89 8.81 9.34 6.44
CA ILE A 89 9.80 9.18 5.38
C ILE A 89 11.13 8.74 6.02
N ASP A 90 11.62 7.57 5.62
CA ASP A 90 12.61 6.79 6.37
C ASP A 90 12.19 6.67 7.86
N ASP A 91 12.96 7.28 8.76
CA ASP A 91 12.70 7.31 10.20
C ASP A 91 12.14 8.65 10.71
N HIS A 92 11.79 9.58 9.81
CA HIS A 92 11.31 10.92 10.16
C HIS A 92 9.80 11.04 9.93
N ILE A 93 9.05 11.35 10.99
CA ILE A 93 7.63 11.65 10.89
C ILE A 93 7.48 13.08 10.37
N VAL A 94 6.97 13.22 9.13
CA VAL A 94 6.83 14.53 8.45
C VAL A 94 5.42 15.11 8.56
N LEU A 95 4.44 14.27 8.90
CA LEU A 95 3.04 14.63 9.14
C LEU A 95 2.47 13.70 10.20
N ASN A 96 1.78 14.26 11.20
CA ASN A 96 1.11 13.49 12.25
C ASN A 96 -0.14 14.25 12.73
N GLY A 97 -1.28 13.98 12.10
CA GLY A 97 -2.52 14.67 12.44
C GLY A 97 -2.45 16.18 12.20
N SER A 98 -3.01 16.93 13.14
CA SER A 98 -3.00 18.40 13.16
C SER A 98 -1.68 19.01 13.67
N GLU A 99 -0.65 18.19 13.97
CA GLU A 99 0.65 18.69 14.39
C GLU A 99 1.33 19.51 13.28
N LYS A 100 2.32 20.31 13.68
CA LYS A 100 3.09 21.09 12.72
C LYS A 100 3.86 20.15 11.80
N LYS A 101 3.61 20.24 10.51
CA LYS A 101 4.32 19.48 9.48
C LYS A 101 5.80 19.85 9.44
N GLU A 102 6.63 18.87 9.15
CA GLU A 102 8.07 19.04 9.01
C GLU A 102 8.49 18.94 7.55
N ARG A 103 9.45 19.77 7.17
CA ARG A 103 10.11 19.66 5.87
C ARG A 103 11.20 18.61 5.92
N ILE A 104 11.39 17.93 4.80
CA ILE A 104 12.47 16.96 4.62
C ILE A 104 13.21 17.20 3.32
N SER A 105 14.55 17.21 3.40
CA SER A 105 15.42 17.33 2.23
C SER A 105 15.53 15.97 1.54
N LEU A 106 15.09 15.89 0.28
CA LEU A 106 15.17 14.67 -0.52
C LEU A 106 16.03 14.91 -1.76
N GLU A 107 16.87 13.94 -2.09
CA GLU A 107 17.80 13.97 -3.21
C GLU A 107 17.18 13.30 -4.44
N GLN A 108 17.41 13.89 -5.62
CA GLN A 108 16.95 13.35 -6.88
C GLN A 108 17.42 11.90 -7.08
N GLY A 109 16.48 11.03 -7.40
CA GLY A 109 16.75 9.64 -7.77
C GLY A 109 17.12 8.72 -6.61
N LYS A 110 17.26 9.24 -5.38
CA LYS A 110 17.44 8.41 -4.18
C LYS A 110 16.09 7.85 -3.73
N LEU A 111 16.10 6.63 -3.21
CA LEU A 111 14.92 5.97 -2.64
C LEU A 111 14.85 6.28 -1.15
N TYR A 112 13.66 6.65 -0.70
CA TYR A 112 13.33 6.88 0.71
C TYR A 112 12.13 6.02 1.06
N LYS A 113 12.18 5.29 2.18
CA LYS A 113 11.05 4.50 2.65
C LYS A 113 9.88 5.44 2.96
N ILE A 114 8.68 5.06 2.57
CA ILE A 114 7.45 5.77 2.93
C ILE A 114 6.55 4.81 3.70
N VAL A 115 6.07 5.25 4.85
CA VAL A 115 4.99 4.61 5.59
C VAL A 115 3.93 5.66 5.81
N LEU A 116 2.71 5.40 5.35
CA LEU A 116 1.55 6.26 5.51
C LEU A 116 0.48 5.49 6.26
N GLU A 117 -0.06 6.07 7.31
CA GLU A 117 -1.16 5.52 8.09
C GLU A 117 -2.35 6.46 8.03
N TYR A 118 -3.55 5.90 7.88
CA TYR A 118 -4.80 6.65 7.82
C TYR A 118 -5.89 5.91 8.59
N LYS A 119 -6.65 6.64 9.41
CA LYS A 119 -7.81 6.11 10.15
C LYS A 119 -9.05 6.94 9.77
N PRO A 120 -9.80 6.57 8.72
CA PRO A 120 -10.93 7.35 8.24
C PRO A 120 -11.99 7.55 9.32
N LYS A 121 -12.70 8.69 9.26
CA LYS A 121 -13.96 8.85 10.01
C LYS A 121 -14.97 7.83 9.50
N GLU A 122 -15.83 7.33 10.39
CA GLU A 122 -16.80 6.27 10.07
C GLU A 122 -17.68 6.55 8.83
N GLU A 123 -17.95 7.81 8.54
CA GLU A 123 -18.76 8.28 7.43
C GLU A 123 -18.05 8.24 6.05
N GLN A 124 -16.71 8.13 6.03
CA GLN A 124 -15.90 8.15 4.78
C GLN A 124 -15.59 6.74 4.23
N ASN A 125 -16.00 5.68 4.93
CA ASN A 125 -15.55 4.30 4.70
C ASN A 125 -15.79 3.72 3.30
N LEU A 126 -16.80 4.20 2.56
CA LEU A 126 -17.23 3.58 1.30
C LEU A 126 -16.44 4.00 0.07
N ASN A 127 -15.62 5.06 0.14
CA ASN A 127 -14.91 5.62 -1.02
C ASN A 127 -13.40 5.84 -0.79
N VAL A 128 -12.83 5.38 0.31
CA VAL A 128 -11.44 5.72 0.69
C VAL A 128 -10.42 5.33 -0.39
N LEU A 129 -10.69 4.26 -1.14
CA LEU A 129 -9.86 3.81 -2.27
C LEU A 129 -9.69 4.89 -3.35
N ASP A 130 -10.74 5.69 -3.59
CA ASP A 130 -10.78 6.67 -4.67
C ASP A 130 -10.47 8.09 -4.18
N THR A 131 -10.77 8.39 -2.92
CA THR A 131 -10.76 9.76 -2.39
C THR A 131 -9.51 10.15 -1.63
N PHE A 132 -8.75 9.19 -1.08
CA PHE A 132 -7.55 9.53 -0.33
C PHE A 132 -6.39 9.89 -1.25
N LYS A 133 -5.83 11.09 -1.06
CA LYS A 133 -4.76 11.64 -1.90
C LYS A 133 -3.57 12.04 -1.04
N VAL A 134 -2.37 11.85 -1.59
CA VAL A 134 -1.12 12.32 -0.99
C VAL A 134 -0.50 13.34 -1.92
N PHE A 135 -0.06 14.45 -1.35
CA PHE A 135 0.52 15.57 -2.05
C PHE A 135 1.88 15.90 -1.47
N TRP A 136 2.69 16.55 -2.29
CA TRP A 136 3.91 17.21 -1.86
C TRP A 136 3.98 18.61 -2.48
N GLU A 137 4.74 19.49 -1.86
CA GLU A 137 5.12 20.78 -2.44
C GLU A 137 6.59 21.06 -2.12
N THR A 138 7.17 21.99 -2.84
CA THR A 138 8.52 22.51 -2.55
C THR A 138 8.46 24.05 -2.55
N ASP A 139 9.55 24.71 -2.17
CA ASP A 139 9.61 26.18 -2.28
C ASP A 139 9.44 26.73 -3.69
N ARG A 140 9.73 25.90 -4.69
CA ARG A 140 9.76 26.30 -6.11
C ARG A 140 8.57 25.80 -6.91
N ASP A 141 7.95 24.71 -6.46
CA ASP A 141 6.89 24.01 -7.15
C ASP A 141 5.65 23.97 -6.25
N GLN A 142 4.49 24.33 -6.81
CA GLN A 142 3.21 24.29 -6.10
C GLN A 142 2.85 22.88 -5.60
N LYS A 143 1.94 22.81 -4.64
CA LYS A 143 1.36 21.55 -4.15
C LYS A 143 0.73 20.75 -5.29
N VAL A 144 1.21 19.52 -5.47
CA VAL A 144 0.69 18.57 -6.47
C VAL A 144 0.51 17.19 -5.83
N ILE A 145 -0.39 16.37 -6.38
CA ILE A 145 -0.45 14.94 -6.05
C ILE A 145 0.91 14.34 -6.36
N ILE A 146 1.42 13.45 -5.50
CA ILE A 146 2.70 12.77 -5.77
C ILE A 146 2.54 11.95 -7.06
N PRO A 147 3.31 12.25 -8.11
CA PRO A 147 3.22 11.52 -9.38
C PRO A 147 3.53 10.03 -9.16
N LYS A 148 2.82 9.14 -9.85
CA LYS A 148 3.03 7.70 -9.69
C LYS A 148 4.47 7.28 -10.00
N GLU A 149 5.17 7.98 -10.90
CA GLU A 149 6.56 7.69 -11.25
C GLU A 149 7.52 7.92 -10.08
N ASN A 150 7.09 8.68 -9.07
CA ASN A 150 7.82 8.91 -7.83
C ASN A 150 7.48 7.88 -6.75
N LEU A 151 6.52 6.98 -6.96
CA LEU A 151 6.12 5.92 -6.03
C LEU A 151 6.67 4.57 -6.51
N VAL A 152 7.43 3.90 -5.65
CA VAL A 152 8.11 2.64 -5.96
C VAL A 152 7.62 1.54 -5.03
N PHE A 153 7.20 0.44 -5.64
CA PHE A 153 6.65 -0.71 -4.94
C PHE A 153 7.72 -1.40 -4.08
N PRO A 154 7.40 -1.81 -2.82
CA PRO A 154 8.41 -2.26 -1.86
C PRO A 154 9.21 -3.49 -2.32
N THR A 155 8.57 -4.41 -3.04
CA THR A 155 9.21 -5.65 -3.51
C THR A 155 10.09 -5.46 -4.76
N SER A 156 10.18 -4.23 -5.27
CA SER A 156 11.02 -3.87 -6.42
C SER A 156 12.42 -3.39 -6.04
N VAL A 157 12.72 -3.35 -4.74
CA VAL A 157 13.94 -2.81 -4.15
C VAL A 157 14.60 -3.89 -3.31
N GLU A 158 15.94 -3.96 -3.31
CA GLU A 158 16.65 -4.79 -2.34
C GLU A 158 16.56 -4.14 -0.95
N ARG A 159 16.07 -4.88 0.05
CA ARG A 159 15.75 -4.34 1.37
C ARG A 159 16.57 -5.01 2.46
N SER A 160 16.87 -4.25 3.51
CA SER A 160 17.41 -4.81 4.74
C SER A 160 16.30 -5.57 5.49
N LYS A 161 16.65 -6.51 6.37
CA LYS A 161 15.67 -7.23 7.22
C LYS A 161 14.95 -6.32 8.24
N GLU A 162 15.49 -5.12 8.46
CA GLU A 162 14.92 -4.12 9.35
C GLU A 162 13.81 -3.32 8.62
N ASP A 163 13.86 -3.29 7.28
CA ASP A 163 12.92 -2.58 6.41
C ASP A 163 11.68 -3.39 6.06
N ARG A 164 10.94 -3.82 7.08
CA ARG A 164 9.71 -4.60 6.91
C ARG A 164 8.68 -3.91 6.01
N ILE A 165 7.98 -4.70 5.17
CA ILE A 165 6.84 -4.25 4.35
C ILE A 165 5.65 -3.94 5.25
N ILE A 166 5.35 -4.85 6.18
CA ILE A 166 4.31 -4.68 7.20
C ILE A 166 5.01 -4.24 8.50
N PRO A 167 4.90 -2.96 8.89
CA PRO A 167 5.48 -2.48 10.14
C PRO A 167 4.82 -3.16 11.34
N LYS A 168 5.63 -3.58 12.31
CA LYS A 168 5.16 -4.19 13.57
C LYS A 168 4.46 -3.21 14.50
N GLN A 169 4.71 -1.91 14.33
CA GLN A 169 4.17 -0.87 15.19
C GLN A 169 3.55 0.22 14.33
N ASP A 170 2.46 0.80 14.83
CA ASP A 170 1.90 2.02 14.26
C ASP A 170 2.73 3.25 14.66
N MET A 171 2.45 4.40 14.06
CA MET A 171 3.17 5.65 14.38
C MET A 171 2.93 6.17 15.80
N LYS A 172 1.94 5.61 16.52
CA LYS A 172 1.70 5.89 17.94
C LYS A 172 2.38 4.87 18.87
N GLY A 173 3.09 3.89 18.32
CA GLY A 173 3.83 2.86 19.06
C GLY A 173 3.00 1.65 19.49
N TYR A 174 1.76 1.51 19.01
CA TYR A 174 0.97 0.30 19.26
C TYR A 174 1.49 -0.85 18.40
N SER A 175 1.81 -1.97 19.05
CA SER A 175 2.25 -3.19 18.36
C SER A 175 1.07 -3.88 17.68
N SER A 176 1.21 -4.18 16.39
CA SER A 176 0.30 -5.02 15.62
C SER A 176 0.94 -6.40 15.44
N ASP A 177 1.13 -7.13 16.53
CA ASP A 177 1.71 -8.49 16.49
C ASP A 177 0.78 -9.52 15.82
N ASP A 178 -0.46 -9.13 15.52
CA ASP A 178 -1.51 -10.01 15.02
C ASP A 178 -1.46 -10.29 13.50
N LEU A 179 -0.54 -9.66 12.76
CA LEU A 179 -0.31 -9.90 11.32
C LEU A 179 1.13 -10.34 11.04
N PRO A 180 1.50 -11.60 11.36
CA PRO A 180 2.81 -12.13 11.03
C PRO A 180 3.00 -12.23 9.51
N ASP A 181 4.17 -11.77 9.07
CA ASP A 181 4.72 -11.90 7.71
C ASP A 181 6.19 -12.29 7.89
N SER A 182 6.45 -13.59 7.78
CA SER A 182 7.69 -14.23 8.23
C SER A 182 8.81 -14.12 7.21
N ASP A 183 8.48 -14.11 5.92
CA ASP A 183 9.44 -13.91 4.83
C ASP A 183 9.50 -12.46 4.30
N ASP A 184 8.66 -11.58 4.86
CA ASP A 184 8.60 -10.15 4.59
C ASP A 184 8.25 -9.84 3.13
N ASP A 185 7.33 -10.61 2.54
CA ASP A 185 6.84 -10.42 1.17
C ASP A 185 5.57 -9.59 1.03
N GLY A 186 4.95 -9.23 2.16
CA GLY A 186 3.76 -8.40 2.24
C GLY A 186 2.46 -9.20 2.22
N ILE A 187 2.49 -10.54 2.17
CA ILE A 187 1.33 -11.39 2.42
C ILE A 187 1.43 -11.95 3.84
N PRO A 188 0.39 -11.86 4.67
CA PRO A 188 0.42 -12.48 5.99
C PRO A 188 0.51 -14.01 5.91
N ASP A 189 1.25 -14.63 6.83
CA ASP A 189 1.46 -16.08 6.89
C ASP A 189 0.14 -16.87 6.85
N ASP A 190 -0.89 -16.36 7.54
CA ASP A 190 -2.24 -16.96 7.57
C ASP A 190 -2.89 -17.00 6.18
N TRP A 191 -2.68 -15.99 5.34
CA TRP A 191 -3.20 -15.94 3.98
C TRP A 191 -2.42 -16.89 3.07
N GLU A 192 -1.11 -17.02 3.25
CA GLU A 192 -0.29 -17.96 2.49
C GLU A 192 -0.65 -19.41 2.78
N ILE A 193 -0.85 -19.75 4.06
CA ILE A 193 -1.20 -21.10 4.51
C ILE A 193 -2.65 -21.46 4.15
N ASN A 194 -3.61 -20.59 4.50
CA ASN A 194 -5.04 -20.90 4.37
C ASN A 194 -5.61 -20.51 3.00
N GLY A 195 -4.85 -19.69 2.27
CA GLY A 195 -5.02 -19.34 0.89
C GLY A 195 -5.57 -17.93 0.68
N TYR A 196 -5.25 -17.40 -0.50
CA TYR A 196 -5.67 -16.09 -0.98
C TYR A 196 -6.04 -16.17 -2.47
N THR A 197 -6.63 -15.11 -2.99
CA THR A 197 -6.89 -14.95 -4.43
C THR A 197 -6.53 -13.54 -4.89
N VAL A 198 -6.36 -13.39 -6.20
CA VAL A 198 -6.12 -12.09 -6.87
C VAL A 198 -7.31 -11.74 -7.74
N ILE A 199 -8.00 -10.66 -7.38
CA ILE A 199 -9.18 -10.12 -8.08
C ILE A 199 -8.85 -8.69 -8.48
N LYS A 200 -8.75 -8.40 -9.78
CA LYS A 200 -8.53 -7.03 -10.30
C LYS A 200 -7.42 -6.27 -9.56
N ARG A 201 -6.23 -6.89 -9.47
CA ARG A 201 -5.02 -6.38 -8.80
C ARG A 201 -5.07 -6.31 -7.26
N ARG A 202 -6.15 -6.80 -6.65
CA ARG A 202 -6.30 -6.86 -5.19
C ARG A 202 -6.07 -8.28 -4.71
N LEU A 203 -5.33 -8.42 -3.61
CA LEU A 203 -5.21 -9.68 -2.90
C LEU A 203 -6.26 -9.69 -1.79
N VAL A 204 -7.02 -10.77 -1.71
CA VAL A 204 -7.97 -11.02 -0.63
C VAL A 204 -7.80 -12.44 -0.10
N LYS A 205 -8.08 -12.62 1.19
CA LYS A 205 -8.12 -13.95 1.81
C LYS A 205 -9.13 -14.84 1.08
N TRP A 206 -8.77 -16.12 0.91
CA TRP A 206 -9.64 -17.07 0.24
C TRP A 206 -10.88 -17.39 1.10
N ASP A 207 -12.02 -16.92 0.63
CA ASP A 207 -13.35 -17.37 1.03
C ASP A 207 -13.91 -18.43 0.07
N GLU A 208 -14.26 -19.60 0.58
CA GLU A 208 -14.75 -20.74 -0.21
C GLU A 208 -16.11 -20.45 -0.87
N GLU A 209 -17.06 -19.88 -0.14
CA GLU A 209 -18.42 -19.62 -0.64
C GLU A 209 -18.42 -18.54 -1.72
N LYS A 210 -17.54 -17.54 -1.58
CA LYS A 210 -17.47 -16.38 -2.47
C LYS A 210 -16.64 -16.64 -3.72
N HIS A 211 -15.49 -17.32 -3.57
CA HIS A 211 -14.49 -17.39 -4.63
C HIS A 211 -14.43 -18.74 -5.37
N ALA A 212 -14.88 -19.84 -4.75
CA ALA A 212 -14.83 -21.15 -5.39
C ALA A 212 -15.58 -21.15 -6.73
N GLY A 213 -14.99 -21.78 -7.74
CA GLY A 213 -15.52 -21.83 -9.10
C GLY A 213 -15.42 -20.52 -9.91
N LYS A 214 -14.99 -19.41 -9.31
CA LYS A 214 -14.82 -18.11 -9.99
C LYS A 214 -13.37 -17.67 -10.08
N TYR A 215 -12.60 -17.93 -9.02
CA TYR A 215 -11.21 -17.50 -8.92
C TYR A 215 -10.28 -18.65 -8.55
N THR A 216 -8.98 -18.43 -8.75
CA THR A 216 -7.93 -19.38 -8.38
C THR A 216 -7.54 -19.17 -6.92
N LYS A 217 -7.58 -20.24 -6.13
CA LYS A 217 -6.98 -20.27 -4.79
C LYS A 217 -5.48 -20.42 -4.93
N PHE A 218 -4.73 -19.51 -4.33
CA PHE A 218 -3.29 -19.60 -4.18
C PHE A 218 -2.96 -19.94 -2.73
N VAL A 219 -1.88 -20.69 -2.53
CA VAL A 219 -1.23 -20.97 -1.25
C VAL A 219 0.28 -20.90 -1.48
N SER A 220 1.03 -20.52 -0.46
CA SER A 220 2.49 -20.38 -0.49
C SER A 220 3.11 -20.77 0.86
N ASP A 221 4.42 -20.90 0.88
CA ASP A 221 5.17 -21.20 2.11
C ASP A 221 5.58 -19.87 2.74
N PRO A 222 5.13 -19.57 3.98
CA PRO A 222 5.38 -18.29 4.64
C PRO A 222 6.83 -18.03 5.02
N MET A 223 7.70 -19.02 4.82
CA MET A 223 9.15 -18.88 4.99
C MET A 223 9.88 -18.64 3.66
N MET A 224 9.15 -18.63 2.53
CA MET A 224 9.70 -18.57 1.18
C MET A 224 9.03 -17.50 0.33
N SER A 225 9.65 -16.33 0.37
CA SER A 225 9.20 -15.14 -0.33
C SER A 225 8.82 -15.39 -1.80
N ILE A 226 7.57 -15.04 -2.15
CA ILE A 226 7.03 -15.16 -3.52
C ILE A 226 6.85 -13.78 -4.20
N GLN A 227 7.55 -12.75 -3.73
CA GLN A 227 7.47 -11.35 -4.18
C GLN A 227 7.36 -11.16 -5.70
N GLN A 228 8.19 -11.85 -6.47
CA GLN A 228 8.20 -11.71 -7.94
C GLN A 228 6.95 -12.33 -8.58
N VAL A 229 6.41 -13.40 -7.98
CA VAL A 229 5.18 -14.05 -8.43
C VAL A 229 3.97 -13.19 -8.10
N ILE A 230 3.93 -12.58 -6.90
CA ILE A 230 2.86 -11.66 -6.48
C ILE A 230 2.75 -10.50 -7.47
N LEU A 231 3.88 -9.84 -7.75
CA LEU A 231 3.95 -8.73 -8.71
C LEU A 231 3.41 -9.13 -10.08
N ILE A 232 3.79 -10.33 -10.54
CA ILE A 232 3.34 -10.89 -11.81
C ILE A 232 1.83 -11.15 -11.79
N GLN A 233 1.27 -11.72 -10.72
CA GLN A 233 -0.16 -12.02 -10.63
C GLN A 233 -1.01 -10.76 -10.55
N ILE A 234 -0.53 -9.73 -9.83
CA ILE A 234 -1.20 -8.43 -9.73
C ILE A 234 -1.14 -7.68 -11.07
N VAL A 235 0.01 -7.67 -11.74
CA VAL A 235 0.23 -6.87 -12.96
C VAL A 235 -0.28 -7.56 -14.23
N LYS A 236 -0.30 -8.89 -14.32
CA LYS A 236 -0.75 -9.62 -15.54
C LYS A 236 -2.26 -9.75 -15.70
N LYS A 237 -3.07 -9.49 -14.66
CA LYS A 237 -4.55 -9.56 -14.75
C LYS A 237 -5.20 -8.26 -15.26
N HIS A 238 -4.46 -7.47 -16.05
CA HIS A 238 -4.93 -6.32 -16.83
C HIS A 238 -5.34 -6.72 -18.24
#